data_AF-A0A8T5TG21-F1
#
_entry.id   AF-A0A8T5TG21-F1
#
_cell.length_a   1.000
_cell.length_b   1.000
_cell.length_c   1.000
_cell.angle_alpha   90.00
_cell.angle_beta   90.00
_cell.angle_gamma   90.00
#
_symmetry.space_group_name_H-M   'P 1'
#
loop_
_entity.id
_entity.type
_entity.pdbx_description
1 polymer ?
#
loop_
_entity_poly.entity_id
_entity_poly.type
_entity_poly.pdbx_seq_one_letter_code
_entity_poly.pdbx_strand_id
1 'polypeptide(L)'
;MARGRSTRQAPNIAVDPLDAYSTWDIRIAKWFLYSIIISSAILVLGTWGWILDTLIKTGKLDLFTNLHIGLQIAIIAAAITGHFLLLVLFYTLFRGGILKICRVVFKDKKVAKKWEDFATLRWLIGVTVVGTLFTIFFILVGTIPGFGRAIGQFFVFMFAHLDLWRLIFDFGVFLFMIIGIVFLLFFFWNHGVYYVLKNIKQIEEEIEVDERIKKGQLKNADKKTLQKVYNRDTGRKATYRGQETKGFIEWKKKMLD
;
A
#
# COMPACT_ATOMS: atom_id res chain seq x y z
N MET A 1 -53.36 -18.33 -29.84
CA MET A 1 -52.78 -18.10 -28.50
C MET A 1 -51.27 -18.22 -28.58
N ALA A 2 -50.55 -17.10 -28.48
CA ALA A 2 -49.09 -17.08 -28.54
C ALA A 2 -48.52 -17.60 -27.20
N ARG A 3 -47.77 -18.70 -27.23
CA ARG A 3 -47.04 -19.21 -26.07
C ARG A 3 -45.95 -18.21 -25.68
N GLY A 4 -46.15 -17.53 -24.56
CA GLY A 4 -45.18 -16.60 -23.99
C GLY A 4 -43.85 -17.32 -23.77
N ARG A 5 -42.79 -16.84 -24.42
CA ARG A 5 -41.42 -17.26 -24.12
C ARG A 5 -41.07 -16.71 -22.74
N SER A 6 -40.98 -17.60 -21.75
CA SER A 6 -40.34 -17.32 -20.47
C SER A 6 -38.99 -16.65 -20.73
N THR A 7 -38.81 -15.43 -20.26
CA THR A 7 -37.53 -14.72 -20.29
C THR A 7 -36.50 -15.59 -19.57
N ARG A 8 -35.44 -15.99 -20.29
CA ARG A 8 -34.31 -16.70 -19.69
C ARG A 8 -33.71 -15.78 -18.63
N GLN A 9 -33.89 -16.12 -17.36
CA GLN A 9 -33.13 -15.48 -16.29
C GLN A 9 -31.65 -15.78 -16.54
N ALA A 10 -30.83 -14.73 -16.54
CA ALA A 10 -29.40 -14.89 -16.63
C ALA A 10 -28.92 -15.77 -15.46
N PRO A 11 -27.99 -16.71 -15.70
CA PRO A 11 -27.44 -17.53 -14.63
C PRO A 11 -26.86 -16.62 -13.54
N ASN A 12 -27.17 -16.94 -12.27
CA ASN A 12 -26.67 -16.21 -11.12
C ASN A 12 -25.18 -16.55 -10.94
N ILE A 13 -24.33 -15.88 -11.71
CA ILE A 13 -22.88 -16.02 -11.65
C ILE A 13 -22.42 -15.34 -10.36
N ALA A 14 -21.75 -16.08 -9.48
CA ALA A 14 -21.09 -15.49 -8.32
C ALA A 14 -20.09 -14.42 -8.80
N VAL A 15 -20.27 -13.18 -8.33
CA VAL A 15 -19.43 -12.04 -8.69
C VAL A 15 -17.97 -12.36 -8.38
N ASP A 16 -17.06 -12.15 -9.34
CA ASP A 16 -15.64 -12.43 -9.13
C ASP A 16 -15.14 -11.47 -8.04
N PRO A 17 -14.46 -11.94 -6.97
CA PRO A 17 -13.87 -11.05 -5.97
C PRO A 17 -12.89 -10.02 -6.56
N LEU A 18 -12.35 -10.24 -7.77
CA LEU A 18 -11.54 -9.26 -8.51
C LEU A 18 -12.35 -8.09 -9.08
N ASP A 19 -13.65 -8.25 -9.31
CA ASP A 19 -14.53 -7.19 -9.84
C ASP A 19 -14.67 -6.00 -8.89
N ALA A 20 -14.29 -6.17 -7.62
CA ALA A 20 -14.21 -5.10 -6.63
C ALA A 20 -13.05 -4.11 -6.88
N TYR A 21 -12.06 -4.48 -7.71
CA TYR A 21 -10.84 -3.70 -7.94
C TYR A 21 -10.84 -3.05 -9.34
N SER A 22 -10.13 -1.93 -9.49
CA SER A 22 -10.00 -1.29 -10.81
C SER A 22 -9.08 -2.11 -11.71
N THR A 23 -9.29 -2.01 -13.02
CA THR A 23 -8.38 -2.59 -14.03
C THR A 23 -6.94 -2.14 -13.83
N TRP A 24 -6.72 -0.91 -13.37
CA TRP A 24 -5.40 -0.38 -13.00
C TRP A 24 -4.79 -1.07 -11.78
N ASP A 25 -5.57 -1.28 -10.72
CA ASP A 25 -5.11 -1.96 -9.50
C ASP A 25 -4.72 -3.41 -9.79
N ILE A 26 -5.55 -4.09 -10.60
CA ILE A 26 -5.28 -5.45 -11.06
C ILE A 26 -4.01 -5.49 -11.91
N ARG A 27 -3.77 -4.48 -12.76
CA ARG A 27 -2.54 -4.39 -13.56
C ARG A 27 -1.31 -4.20 -12.69
N ILE A 28 -1.38 -3.35 -11.67
CA ILE A 28 -0.30 -3.14 -10.69
C ILE A 28 -0.02 -4.44 -9.93
N ALA A 29 -1.07 -5.12 -9.45
CA ALA A 29 -0.92 -6.40 -8.74
C ALA A 29 -0.34 -7.51 -9.64
N LYS A 30 -0.75 -7.58 -10.91
CA LYS A 30 -0.16 -8.48 -11.92
C LYS A 30 1.32 -8.17 -12.15
N TRP A 31 1.68 -6.88 -12.25
CA TRP A 31 3.07 -6.47 -12.41
C TRP A 31 3.93 -6.94 -11.23
N PHE A 32 3.48 -6.70 -9.98
CA PHE A 32 4.19 -7.20 -8.80
C PHE A 32 4.32 -8.73 -8.81
N LEU A 33 3.25 -9.45 -9.15
CA LEU A 33 3.27 -10.90 -9.19
C LEU A 33 4.28 -11.43 -10.22
N TYR A 34 4.25 -10.89 -11.45
CA TYR A 34 5.15 -11.31 -12.51
C TYR A 34 6.60 -10.93 -12.22
N SER A 35 6.85 -9.75 -11.67
CA SER A 35 8.18 -9.35 -11.22
C SER A 35 8.72 -10.31 -10.15
N ILE A 36 7.89 -10.69 -9.16
CA ILE A 36 8.27 -11.69 -8.15
C ILE A 36 8.59 -13.04 -8.81
N ILE A 37 7.78 -13.49 -9.78
CA ILE A 37 8.03 -14.76 -10.50
C ILE A 37 9.37 -14.72 -11.24
N ILE A 38 9.63 -13.65 -11.99
CA ILE A 38 10.87 -13.50 -12.76
C ILE A 38 12.08 -13.45 -11.81
N SER A 39 12.00 -12.65 -10.74
CA SER A 39 13.07 -12.58 -9.74
C SER A 39 13.29 -13.92 -9.02
N SER A 40 12.22 -14.66 -8.73
CA SER A 40 12.30 -16.02 -8.16
C SER A 40 13.01 -16.98 -9.10
N ALA A 41 12.68 -16.96 -10.39
CA ALA A 41 13.32 -17.81 -11.39
C ALA A 41 14.82 -17.49 -11.51
N ILE A 42 15.18 -16.21 -11.58
CA ILE A 42 16.58 -15.75 -11.65
C ILE A 42 17.34 -16.21 -10.39
N LEU A 43 16.76 -15.99 -9.20
CA LEU A 43 17.39 -16.36 -7.94
C LEU A 43 17.63 -17.86 -7.85
N VAL A 44 16.62 -18.67 -8.19
CA VAL A 44 16.72 -20.13 -8.20
C VAL A 44 17.78 -20.63 -9.20
N LEU A 45 17.82 -20.06 -10.41
CA LEU A 45 18.85 -20.38 -11.40
C LEU A 45 20.25 -19.99 -10.92
N GLY A 46 20.39 -18.80 -10.34
CA GLY A 46 21.65 -18.33 -9.75
C GLY A 46 22.11 -19.23 -8.60
N THR A 47 21.20 -19.64 -7.71
CA THR A 47 21.51 -20.55 -6.61
C THR A 47 22.03 -21.90 -7.11
N TRP A 48 21.34 -22.52 -8.08
CA TRP A 48 21.79 -23.81 -8.63
C TRP A 48 23.11 -23.69 -9.37
N GLY A 49 23.25 -22.67 -10.22
CA GLY A 49 24.49 -22.42 -10.93
C GLY A 49 25.67 -22.21 -9.98
N TRP A 50 25.46 -21.44 -8.90
CA TRP A 50 26.50 -21.16 -7.92
C TRP A 50 26.89 -22.41 -7.12
N ILE A 51 25.92 -23.25 -6.74
CA ILE A 51 26.18 -24.53 -6.08
C ILE A 51 27.01 -25.44 -7.00
N LEU A 52 26.60 -25.61 -8.25
CA LEU A 52 27.30 -26.47 -9.21
C LEU A 52 28.72 -25.99 -9.49
N ASP A 53 28.87 -24.70 -9.75
CA ASP A 53 30.18 -24.08 -10.00
C ASP A 53 31.11 -24.21 -8.78
N THR A 54 30.59 -24.01 -7.56
CA THR A 54 31.36 -24.22 -6.34
C THR A 54 31.78 -25.68 -6.18
N LEU A 55 30.90 -26.64 -6.48
CA LEU A 55 31.22 -28.08 -6.42
C LEU A 55 32.31 -28.46 -7.42
N ILE A 56 32.27 -27.89 -8.64
CA ILE A 56 33.29 -28.10 -9.67
C ILE A 56 34.64 -27.50 -9.22
N LYS A 57 34.67 -26.21 -8.85
CA LYS A 57 35.92 -25.50 -8.52
C LYS A 57 36.63 -26.05 -7.28
N THR A 58 35.88 -26.58 -6.31
CA THR A 58 36.45 -27.11 -5.07
C THR A 58 36.87 -28.58 -5.17
N GLY A 59 36.70 -29.22 -6.34
CA GLY A 59 36.96 -30.66 -6.50
C GLY A 59 36.01 -31.55 -5.67
N LYS A 60 34.95 -30.98 -5.09
CA LYS A 60 33.97 -31.74 -4.30
C LYS A 60 33.12 -32.68 -5.15
N LEU A 61 33.09 -32.47 -6.47
CA LEU A 61 32.53 -33.46 -7.39
C LEU A 61 33.29 -34.79 -7.33
N ASP A 62 34.61 -34.78 -7.15
CA ASP A 62 35.37 -36.03 -7.02
C ASP A 62 35.05 -36.73 -5.71
N LEU A 63 34.85 -35.97 -4.62
CA LEU A 63 34.34 -36.53 -3.37
C LEU A 63 32.94 -37.12 -3.54
N PHE A 64 32.08 -36.46 -4.32
CA PHE A 64 30.73 -36.95 -4.60
C PHE A 64 30.74 -38.25 -5.43
N THR A 65 31.55 -38.33 -6.48
CA THR A 65 31.65 -39.53 -7.33
C THR A 65 32.29 -40.72 -6.61
N ASN A 66 33.10 -40.45 -5.58
CA ASN A 66 33.68 -41.47 -4.71
C ASN A 66 32.73 -41.96 -3.59
N LEU A 67 31.57 -41.32 -3.37
CA LEU A 67 30.57 -41.82 -2.42
C LEU A 67 29.92 -43.11 -2.92
N HIS A 68 29.44 -43.93 -1.99
CA HIS A 68 28.60 -45.09 -2.33
C HIS A 68 27.40 -44.67 -3.20
N ILE A 69 27.04 -45.52 -4.17
CA ILE A 69 25.96 -45.21 -5.13
C ILE A 69 24.63 -44.88 -4.46
N GLY A 70 24.32 -45.52 -3.32
CA GLY A 70 23.13 -45.19 -2.53
C GLY A 70 23.14 -43.77 -1.98
N LEU A 71 24.29 -43.26 -1.52
CA LEU A 71 24.43 -41.88 -1.04
C LEU A 71 24.34 -40.87 -2.19
N GLN A 72 24.93 -41.18 -3.35
CA GLN A 72 24.81 -40.33 -4.55
C GLN A 72 23.35 -40.18 -4.97
N ILE A 73 22.61 -41.29 -5.06
CA ILE A 73 21.18 -41.30 -5.38
C ILE A 73 20.39 -40.52 -4.32
N ALA A 74 20.69 -40.70 -3.03
CA ALA A 74 20.02 -39.99 -1.96
C ALA A 74 20.20 -38.46 -2.05
N ILE A 75 21.42 -37.99 -2.35
CA ILE A 75 21.71 -36.55 -2.52
C ILE A 75 20.94 -35.98 -3.73
N ILE A 76 20.95 -36.69 -4.86
CA ILE A 76 20.21 -36.26 -6.06
C ILE A 76 18.71 -36.25 -5.80
N ALA A 77 18.18 -37.30 -5.16
CA ALA A 77 16.76 -37.38 -4.79
C ALA A 77 16.37 -36.26 -3.82
N ALA A 78 17.22 -35.94 -2.84
CA ALA A 78 16.99 -34.83 -1.91
C ALA A 78 17.01 -33.47 -2.63
N ALA A 79 17.95 -33.26 -3.55
CA ALA A 79 18.03 -32.07 -4.40
C ALA A 79 16.75 -31.88 -5.25
N ILE A 80 16.30 -32.95 -5.93
CA ILE A 80 15.07 -32.95 -6.73
C ILE A 80 13.86 -32.68 -5.84
N THR A 81 13.74 -33.40 -4.72
CA THR A 81 12.62 -33.26 -3.78
C THR A 81 12.54 -31.86 -3.18
N GLY A 82 13.68 -31.31 -2.76
CA GLY A 82 13.77 -29.94 -2.26
C GLY A 82 13.32 -28.92 -3.30
N HIS A 83 13.70 -29.12 -4.56
CA HIS A 83 13.26 -28.25 -5.65
C HIS A 83 11.76 -28.35 -5.95
N PHE A 84 11.21 -29.56 -5.97
CA PHE A 84 9.76 -29.78 -6.12
C PHE A 84 8.97 -29.15 -4.99
N LEU A 85 9.44 -29.28 -3.74
CA LEU A 85 8.81 -28.63 -2.59
C LEU A 85 8.79 -27.12 -2.77
N LEU A 86 9.89 -26.54 -3.24
CA LEU A 86 10.00 -25.11 -3.54
C LEU A 86 9.01 -24.67 -4.64
N LEU A 87 8.86 -25.46 -5.71
CA LEU A 87 7.87 -25.21 -6.77
C LEU A 87 6.43 -25.30 -6.26
N VAL A 88 6.11 -26.28 -5.42
CA VAL A 88 4.77 -26.42 -4.80
C VAL A 88 4.49 -25.25 -3.86
N LEU A 89 5.48 -24.84 -3.06
CA LEU A 89 5.36 -23.69 -2.17
C LEU A 89 5.12 -22.41 -2.98
N PHE A 90 5.87 -22.20 -4.06
CA PHE A 90 5.61 -21.10 -4.98
C PHE A 90 4.21 -21.17 -5.58
N TYR A 91 3.79 -22.32 -6.10
CA TYR A 91 2.46 -22.50 -6.69
C TYR A 91 1.32 -22.19 -5.70
N THR A 92 1.42 -22.68 -4.45
CA THR A 92 0.42 -22.40 -3.41
C THR A 92 0.40 -20.93 -3.00
N LEU A 93 1.56 -20.27 -3.00
CA LEU A 93 1.67 -18.83 -2.77
C LEU A 93 1.06 -18.02 -3.93
N PHE A 94 1.17 -18.53 -5.16
CA PHE A 94 0.65 -17.89 -6.38
C PHE A 94 -0.83 -18.12 -6.66
N ARG A 95 -1.44 -19.25 -6.26
CA ARG A 95 -2.85 -19.61 -6.59
C ARG A 95 -3.90 -18.59 -6.11
N GLY A 96 -3.52 -17.64 -5.25
CA GLY A 96 -4.34 -16.48 -4.90
C GLY A 96 -3.55 -15.17 -4.82
N GLY A 97 -2.36 -15.11 -5.44
CA GLY A 97 -1.39 -14.03 -5.28
C GLY A 97 -1.95 -12.67 -5.69
N ILE A 98 -2.65 -12.58 -6.84
CA ILE A 98 -3.23 -11.31 -7.32
C ILE A 98 -4.26 -10.77 -6.32
N LEU A 99 -5.20 -11.61 -5.88
CA LEU A 99 -6.22 -11.22 -4.90
C LEU A 99 -5.61 -10.84 -3.55
N LYS A 100 -4.61 -11.58 -3.08
CA LYS A 100 -3.88 -11.25 -1.83
C LYS A 100 -3.15 -9.92 -1.95
N ILE A 101 -2.42 -9.68 -3.05
CA ILE A 101 -1.73 -8.41 -3.30
C ILE A 101 -2.76 -7.27 -3.37
N CYS A 102 -3.85 -7.44 -4.11
CA CYS A 102 -4.90 -6.44 -4.19
C CYS A 102 -5.51 -6.14 -2.82
N ARG A 103 -5.77 -7.17 -2.00
CA ARG A 103 -6.33 -7.01 -0.66
C ARG A 103 -5.35 -6.36 0.32
N VAL A 104 -4.06 -6.66 0.23
CA VAL A 104 -3.04 -6.08 1.09
C VAL A 104 -2.76 -4.64 0.69
N VAL A 105 -2.65 -4.33 -0.60
CA VAL A 105 -2.26 -3.00 -1.09
C VAL A 105 -3.44 -2.03 -1.16
N PHE A 106 -4.64 -2.51 -1.49
CA PHE A 106 -5.84 -1.70 -1.74
C PHE A 106 -7.02 -2.03 -0.81
N LYS A 107 -6.73 -2.53 0.41
CA LYS A 107 -7.72 -3.03 1.39
C LYS A 107 -8.96 -2.15 1.55
N ASP A 108 -8.79 -0.83 1.58
CA ASP A 108 -9.80 0.11 2.06
C ASP A 108 -10.54 0.88 0.96
N LYS A 109 -10.60 0.32 -0.26
CA LYS A 109 -11.14 1.02 -1.43
C LYS A 109 -12.63 1.36 -1.35
N LYS A 110 -13.45 0.53 -0.69
CA LYS A 110 -14.89 0.82 -0.49
C LYS A 110 -15.10 2.12 0.29
N VAL A 111 -14.20 2.42 1.22
CA VAL A 111 -14.21 3.68 1.97
C VAL A 111 -13.63 4.81 1.10
N ALA A 112 -12.54 4.55 0.36
CA ALA A 112 -11.95 5.52 -0.57
C ALA A 112 -12.91 6.01 -1.68
N LYS A 113 -13.86 5.18 -2.13
CA LYS A 113 -14.88 5.56 -3.12
C LYS A 113 -15.88 6.59 -2.58
N LYS A 114 -16.08 6.66 -1.25
CA LYS A 114 -16.84 7.73 -0.60
C LYS A 114 -16.07 9.07 -0.63
N TRP A 115 -14.77 9.03 -0.91
CA TRP A 115 -13.80 10.14 -0.82
C TRP A 115 -13.15 10.47 -2.18
N GLU A 116 -13.78 10.08 -3.28
CA GLU A 116 -13.19 10.09 -4.63
C GLU A 116 -12.96 11.51 -5.20
N ASP A 117 -13.70 12.51 -4.71
CA ASP A 117 -13.62 13.91 -5.19
C ASP A 117 -12.29 14.62 -4.84
N PHE A 118 -11.46 14.04 -3.98
CA PHE A 118 -10.21 14.66 -3.50
C PHE A 118 -8.94 14.08 -4.14
N ALA A 119 -8.94 13.86 -5.46
CA ALA A 119 -7.77 13.33 -6.18
C ALA A 119 -6.50 14.17 -5.91
N THR A 120 -6.61 15.50 -5.91
CA THR A 120 -5.49 16.42 -5.65
C THR A 120 -4.97 16.31 -4.22
N LEU A 121 -5.85 16.20 -3.23
CA LEU A 121 -5.47 16.03 -1.82
C LEU A 121 -4.78 14.68 -1.60
N ARG A 122 -5.25 13.62 -2.25
CA ARG A 122 -4.62 12.30 -2.23
C ARG A 122 -3.18 12.34 -2.77
N TRP A 123 -2.96 13.07 -3.85
CA TRP A 123 -1.61 13.29 -4.38
C TRP A 123 -0.75 14.11 -3.40
N LEU A 124 -1.27 15.19 -2.83
CA LEU A 124 -0.55 16.02 -1.86
C LEU A 124 -0.14 15.22 -0.61
N ILE A 125 -1.06 14.42 -0.06
CA ILE A 125 -0.80 13.54 1.09
C ILE A 125 0.22 12.47 0.71
N GLY A 126 0.10 11.86 -0.47
CA GLY A 126 1.07 10.87 -0.93
C GLY A 126 2.48 11.46 -1.07
N VAL A 127 2.60 12.63 -1.71
CA VAL A 127 3.89 13.34 -1.87
C VAL A 127 4.47 13.73 -0.51
N THR A 128 3.64 14.18 0.45
CA THR A 128 4.13 14.51 1.80
C THR A 128 4.61 13.28 2.55
N VAL A 129 3.88 12.15 2.52
CA VAL A 129 4.32 10.90 3.15
C VAL A 129 5.65 10.41 2.56
N VAL A 130 5.77 10.39 1.22
CA VAL A 130 7.01 9.98 0.54
C VAL A 130 8.14 10.96 0.86
N GLY A 131 7.86 12.26 0.85
CA GLY A 131 8.81 13.31 1.23
C GLY A 131 9.33 13.12 2.65
N THR A 132 8.45 12.86 3.62
CA THR A 132 8.83 12.58 5.02
C THR A 132 9.70 11.34 5.13
N LEU A 133 9.35 10.24 4.44
CA LEU A 133 10.19 9.03 4.43
C LEU A 133 11.58 9.30 3.85
N PHE A 134 11.66 10.09 2.78
CA PHE A 134 12.92 10.50 2.17
C PHE A 134 13.74 11.37 3.13
N THR A 135 13.11 12.36 3.78
CA THR A 135 13.77 13.18 4.80
C THR A 135 14.33 12.34 5.95
N ILE A 136 13.54 11.40 6.49
CA ILE A 136 14.00 10.47 7.53
C ILE A 136 15.21 9.67 7.04
N PHE A 137 15.15 9.14 5.81
CA PHE A 137 16.26 8.39 5.21
C PHE A 137 17.55 9.22 5.15
N PHE A 138 17.51 10.47 4.66
CA PHE A 138 18.70 11.32 4.60
C PHE A 138 19.19 11.77 5.99
N ILE A 139 18.29 11.96 6.96
CA ILE A 139 18.67 12.18 8.35
C ILE A 139 19.45 10.96 8.87
N LEU A 140 18.99 9.73 8.61
CA LEU A 140 19.72 8.53 9.03
C LEU A 140 21.11 8.46 8.37
N VAL A 141 21.21 8.78 7.08
CA VAL A 141 22.50 8.83 6.36
C VAL A 141 23.45 9.89 6.93
N GLY A 142 22.93 11.07 7.31
CA GLY A 142 23.74 12.17 7.81
C GLY A 142 24.09 12.07 9.30
N THR A 143 23.24 11.44 10.12
CA THR A 143 23.41 11.43 11.59
C THR A 143 24.00 10.13 12.12
N ILE A 144 23.80 8.99 11.46
CA ILE A 144 24.32 7.70 11.93
C ILE A 144 25.70 7.46 11.29
N PRO A 145 26.80 7.51 12.07
CA PRO A 145 28.14 7.30 11.54
C PRO A 145 28.24 5.90 10.91
N GLY A 146 28.70 5.84 9.66
CA GLY A 146 28.89 4.58 8.95
C GLY A 146 27.64 4.03 8.26
N PHE A 147 26.45 4.60 8.43
CA PHE A 147 25.24 4.11 7.75
C PHE A 147 25.35 4.19 6.22
N GLY A 148 25.76 5.35 5.69
CA GLY A 148 26.01 5.50 4.26
C GLY A 148 27.12 4.59 3.73
N ARG A 149 28.18 4.35 4.53
CA ARG A 149 29.25 3.40 4.17
C ARG A 149 28.75 1.96 4.16
N ALA A 150 27.90 1.57 5.11
CA ALA A 150 27.31 0.25 5.16
C ALA A 150 26.44 -0.02 3.92
N ILE A 151 25.65 0.97 3.48
CA ILE A 151 24.90 0.89 2.22
C ILE A 151 25.87 0.70 1.04
N GLY A 152 26.91 1.53 0.95
CA GLY A 152 27.92 1.42 -0.11
C GLY A 152 28.62 0.05 -0.11
N GLN A 153 29.04 -0.44 1.05
CA GLN A 153 29.65 -1.76 1.22
C GLN A 153 28.70 -2.90 0.87
N PHE A 154 27.40 -2.75 1.16
CA PHE A 154 26.39 -3.72 0.74
C PHE A 154 26.33 -3.79 -0.80
N PHE A 155 26.31 -2.66 -1.49
CA PHE A 155 26.35 -2.63 -2.97
C PHE A 155 27.64 -3.22 -3.53
N VAL A 156 28.79 -2.86 -2.94
CA VAL A 156 30.07 -3.45 -3.35
C VAL A 156 30.05 -4.97 -3.12
N PHE A 157 29.61 -5.44 -1.97
CA PHE A 157 29.48 -6.87 -1.68
C PHE A 157 28.59 -7.60 -2.69
N MET A 158 27.46 -7.00 -3.07
CA MET A 158 26.52 -7.57 -4.05
C MET A 158 27.08 -7.66 -5.48
N PHE A 159 28.02 -6.78 -5.85
CA PHE A 159 28.52 -6.71 -7.24
C PHE A 159 30.04 -6.92 -7.39
N ALA A 160 30.75 -7.22 -6.30
CA ALA A 160 32.20 -7.45 -6.32
C ALA A 160 32.58 -8.81 -6.90
N HIS A 161 31.64 -9.75 -6.98
CA HIS A 161 31.91 -11.10 -7.47
C HIS A 161 31.88 -11.11 -9.00
N LEU A 162 33.03 -11.45 -9.62
CA LEU A 162 33.15 -11.66 -11.06
C LEU A 162 32.71 -13.06 -11.53
N ASP A 163 32.24 -13.89 -10.60
CA ASP A 163 31.70 -15.21 -10.90
C ASP A 163 30.30 -15.07 -11.51
N LEU A 164 30.11 -15.57 -12.72
CA LEU A 164 28.87 -15.44 -13.49
C LEU A 164 27.65 -15.91 -12.69
N TRP A 165 27.75 -17.07 -12.03
CA TRP A 165 26.61 -17.65 -11.33
C TRP A 165 26.27 -16.91 -10.04
N ARG A 166 27.31 -16.43 -9.34
CA ARG A 166 27.12 -15.59 -8.16
C ARG A 166 26.53 -14.23 -8.53
N LEU A 167 26.93 -13.65 -9.65
CA LEU A 167 26.36 -12.42 -10.18
C LEU A 167 24.88 -12.59 -10.52
N ILE A 168 24.49 -13.71 -11.15
CA ILE A 168 23.07 -14.01 -11.43
C ILE A 168 22.27 -14.12 -10.12
N PHE A 169 22.82 -14.79 -9.12
CA PHE A 169 22.21 -14.90 -7.79
C PHE A 169 22.04 -13.53 -7.13
N ASP A 170 23.12 -12.75 -7.06
CA ASP A 170 23.15 -11.41 -6.46
C ASP A 170 22.16 -10.48 -7.19
N PHE A 171 22.08 -10.55 -8.53
CA PHE A 171 21.10 -9.82 -9.32
C PHE A 171 19.65 -10.21 -8.99
N GLY A 172 19.37 -11.51 -8.80
CA GLY A 172 18.05 -12.00 -8.39
C GLY A 172 17.63 -11.45 -7.02
N VAL A 173 18.55 -11.46 -6.04
CA VAL A 173 18.32 -10.87 -4.71
C VAL A 173 18.10 -9.36 -4.80
N PHE A 174 18.89 -8.67 -5.61
CA PHE A 174 18.76 -7.23 -5.82
C PHE A 174 17.39 -6.84 -6.42
N LEU A 175 16.92 -7.57 -7.43
CA LEU A 175 15.59 -7.35 -7.99
C LEU A 175 14.50 -7.56 -6.94
N PHE A 176 14.60 -8.62 -6.11
CA PHE A 176 13.67 -8.84 -5.01
C PHE A 176 13.63 -7.68 -4.02
N MET A 177 14.80 -7.12 -3.70
CA MET A 177 14.90 -5.96 -2.82
C MET A 177 14.21 -4.73 -3.42
N ILE A 178 14.45 -4.43 -4.70
CA ILE A 178 13.77 -3.33 -5.39
C ILE A 178 12.26 -3.53 -5.38
N ILE A 179 11.79 -4.72 -5.75
CA ILE A 179 10.35 -5.03 -5.77
C ILE A 179 9.75 -4.85 -4.38
N GLY A 180 10.44 -5.30 -3.33
CA GLY A 180 10.04 -5.11 -1.94
C GLY A 180 9.94 -3.64 -1.55
N ILE A 181 10.92 -2.81 -1.89
CA ILE A 181 10.91 -1.37 -1.62
C ILE A 181 9.74 -0.70 -2.34
N VAL A 182 9.56 -0.97 -3.64
CA VAL A 182 8.46 -0.41 -4.44
C VAL A 182 7.11 -0.86 -3.87
N PHE A 183 6.98 -2.13 -3.48
CA PHE A 183 5.78 -2.65 -2.83
C PHE A 183 5.48 -1.92 -1.53
N LEU A 184 6.49 -1.72 -0.68
CA LEU A 184 6.34 -0.98 0.58
C LEU A 184 5.94 0.47 0.33
N LEU A 185 6.54 1.16 -0.65
CA LEU A 185 6.14 2.51 -1.02
C LEU A 185 4.67 2.58 -1.43
N PHE A 186 4.21 1.65 -2.27
CA PHE A 186 2.79 1.56 -2.66
C PHE A 186 1.88 1.25 -1.47
N PHE A 187 2.32 0.36 -0.58
CA PHE A 187 1.59 0.01 0.63
C PHE A 187 1.43 1.24 1.54
N PHE A 188 2.53 1.92 1.88
CA PHE A 188 2.52 3.12 2.71
C PHE A 188 1.79 4.29 2.05
N TRP A 189 1.90 4.44 0.73
CA TRP A 189 1.14 5.43 -0.01
C TRP A 189 -0.37 5.22 0.16
N ASN A 190 -0.86 4.02 -0.12
CA ASN A 190 -2.30 3.76 -0.06
C ASN A 190 -2.85 3.78 1.37
N HIS A 191 -2.12 3.23 2.35
CA HIS A 191 -2.55 3.23 3.75
C HIS A 191 -2.37 4.60 4.41
N GLY A 192 -1.29 5.30 4.13
CA GLY A 192 -1.00 6.62 4.66
C GLY A 192 -2.01 7.66 4.18
N VAL A 193 -2.29 7.69 2.87
CA VAL A 193 -3.37 8.52 2.31
C VAL A 193 -4.70 8.21 2.98
N TYR A 194 -5.03 6.92 3.11
CA TYR A 194 -6.28 6.51 3.73
C TYR A 194 -6.40 6.98 5.19
N TYR A 195 -5.36 6.78 5.99
CA TYR A 195 -5.32 7.17 7.39
C TYR A 195 -5.56 8.68 7.56
N VAL A 196 -4.90 9.50 6.75
CA VAL A 196 -5.05 10.96 6.80
C VAL A 196 -6.44 11.40 6.37
N LEU A 197 -6.97 10.87 5.25
CA LEU A 197 -8.30 11.21 4.76
C LEU A 197 -9.39 10.86 5.79
N LYS A 198 -9.26 9.72 6.46
CA LYS A 198 -10.19 9.31 7.52
C LYS A 198 -10.20 10.33 8.67
N ASN A 199 -9.03 10.80 9.10
CA ASN A 199 -8.92 11.75 10.20
C ASN A 199 -9.43 13.15 9.83
N ILE A 200 -9.06 13.67 8.65
CA ILE A 200 -9.54 14.98 8.17
C ILE A 200 -11.06 15.00 8.15
N LYS A 201 -11.68 13.91 7.68
CA LYS A 201 -13.12 13.90 7.58
C LYS A 201 -13.81 13.68 8.92
N GLN A 202 -13.25 12.87 9.81
CA GLN A 202 -13.78 12.77 11.15
C GLN A 202 -13.85 14.17 11.81
N ILE A 203 -12.83 15.00 11.58
CA ILE A 203 -12.82 16.40 12.03
C ILE A 203 -13.91 17.22 11.34
N GLU A 204 -14.09 17.09 10.02
CA GLU A 204 -15.16 17.81 9.29
C GLU A 204 -16.57 17.41 9.76
N GLU A 205 -16.83 16.11 9.97
CA GLU A 205 -18.10 15.61 10.50
C GLU A 205 -18.32 16.09 11.95
N GLU A 206 -17.29 16.13 12.78
CA GLU A 206 -17.36 16.71 14.14
C GLU A 206 -17.69 18.22 14.09
N ILE A 207 -17.05 18.98 13.20
CA ILE A 207 -17.32 20.42 13.01
C ILE A 207 -18.76 20.65 12.55
N GLU A 208 -19.26 19.86 11.58
CA GLU A 208 -20.65 19.98 11.12
C GLU A 208 -21.65 19.65 12.23
N VAL A 209 -21.38 18.64 13.05
CA VAL A 209 -22.24 18.27 14.18
C VAL A 209 -22.24 19.38 15.23
N ASP A 210 -21.08 19.94 15.56
CA ASP A 210 -20.95 21.07 16.48
C ASP A 210 -21.67 22.32 15.94
N GLU A 211 -21.58 22.62 14.64
CA GLU A 211 -22.34 23.70 14.02
C GLU A 211 -23.85 23.46 14.09
N ARG A 212 -24.31 22.24 13.85
CA ARG A 212 -25.75 21.88 13.98
C ARG A 212 -26.23 22.00 15.42
N ILE A 213 -25.44 21.56 16.40
CA ILE A 213 -25.74 21.70 17.83
C ILE A 213 -25.79 23.19 18.19
N LYS A 214 -24.81 23.98 17.75
CA LYS A 214 -24.77 25.43 17.97
C LYS A 214 -26.00 26.12 17.36
N LYS A 215 -26.38 25.79 16.12
CA LYS A 215 -27.61 26.30 15.50
C LYS A 215 -28.86 25.86 16.26
N GLY A 216 -28.94 24.61 16.71
CA GLY A 216 -30.05 24.09 17.52
C GLY A 216 -30.20 24.80 18.87
N GLN A 217 -29.09 25.04 19.57
CA GLN A 217 -29.06 25.81 20.81
C GLN A 217 -29.48 27.27 20.57
N LEU A 218 -29.03 27.88 19.48
CA LEU A 218 -29.36 29.27 19.13
C LEU A 218 -30.83 29.44 18.69
N LYS A 219 -31.46 28.42 18.09
CA LYS A 219 -32.90 28.45 17.73
C LYS A 219 -33.81 28.62 18.95
N ASN A 220 -33.41 28.08 20.10
CA ASN A 220 -34.18 28.15 21.35
C ASN A 220 -33.65 29.19 22.33
N ALA A 221 -32.60 29.93 21.97
CA ALA A 221 -31.96 30.90 22.87
C ALA A 221 -32.75 32.21 22.93
N ASP A 222 -32.73 32.85 24.10
CA ASP A 222 -33.31 34.16 24.31
C ASP A 222 -32.54 35.27 23.55
N LYS A 223 -33.22 36.39 23.32
CA LYS A 223 -32.69 37.50 22.52
C LYS A 223 -31.38 38.08 23.09
N LYS A 224 -31.20 38.04 24.42
CA LYS A 224 -30.00 38.55 25.10
C LYS A 224 -28.81 37.59 24.91
N THR A 225 -29.06 36.29 24.94
CA THR A 225 -28.04 35.26 24.62
C THR A 225 -27.61 35.33 23.16
N LEU A 226 -28.54 35.53 22.21
CA LEU A 226 -28.21 35.74 20.80
C LEU A 226 -27.29 36.96 20.58
N GLN A 227 -27.57 38.08 21.25
CA GLN A 227 -26.72 39.27 21.18
C GLN A 227 -25.34 39.03 21.80
N LYS A 228 -25.26 38.28 22.91
CA LYS A 228 -23.98 37.93 23.56
C LYS A 228 -23.11 37.05 22.66
N VAL A 229 -23.71 36.05 22.01
CA VAL A 229 -23.02 35.17 21.06
C VAL A 229 -22.56 35.93 19.82
N TYR A 230 -23.40 36.81 19.25
CA TYR A 230 -23.01 37.66 18.13
C TYR A 230 -21.84 38.58 18.47
N ASN A 231 -21.91 39.25 19.62
CA ASN A 231 -20.84 40.15 20.06
C ASN A 231 -19.52 39.39 20.28
N ARG A 232 -19.59 38.15 20.78
CA ARG A 232 -18.42 37.29 20.96
C ARG A 232 -17.83 36.81 19.64
N ASP A 233 -18.68 36.35 18.72
CA ASP A 233 -18.25 35.72 17.47
C ASP A 233 -17.78 36.77 16.42
N THR A 234 -18.32 37.99 16.44
CA THR A 234 -18.02 39.03 15.44
C THR A 234 -17.23 40.21 15.98
N GLY A 235 -17.12 40.35 17.31
CA GLY A 235 -16.53 41.52 17.97
C GLY A 235 -17.32 42.82 17.81
N ARG A 236 -18.50 42.80 17.17
CA ARG A 236 -19.33 43.97 16.87
C ARG A 236 -20.56 44.00 17.77
N LYS A 237 -21.10 45.18 18.07
CA LYS A 237 -22.33 45.33 18.85
C LYS A 237 -23.56 44.91 18.03
N ALA A 238 -24.38 44.04 18.61
CA ALA A 238 -25.63 43.57 18.01
C ALA A 238 -26.70 44.68 17.87
N THR A 239 -26.65 45.69 18.74
CA THR A 239 -27.59 46.82 18.75
C THR A 239 -26.85 48.15 18.76
N TYR A 240 -27.40 49.13 18.03
CA TYR A 240 -26.93 50.51 18.03
C TYR A 240 -28.14 51.43 18.21
N ARG A 241 -28.09 52.32 19.22
CA ARG A 241 -29.20 53.22 19.59
C ARG A 241 -30.55 52.50 19.78
N GLY A 242 -30.53 51.31 20.38
CA GLY A 242 -31.73 50.50 20.65
C GLY A 242 -32.29 49.75 19.44
N GLN A 243 -31.74 49.95 18.23
CA GLN A 243 -32.13 49.20 17.03
C GLN A 243 -31.12 48.08 16.71
N GLU A 244 -31.60 46.99 16.12
CA GLU A 244 -30.75 45.89 15.66
C GLU A 244 -29.90 46.34 14.47
N THR A 245 -28.61 46.00 14.48
CA THR A 245 -27.72 46.32 13.36
C THR A 245 -28.00 45.40 12.17
N LYS A 246 -27.82 45.89 10.93
CA LYS A 246 -27.98 45.07 9.71
C LYS A 246 -27.14 43.78 9.79
N GLY A 247 -25.91 43.87 10.32
CA GLY A 247 -25.03 42.73 10.51
C GLY A 247 -25.55 41.69 11.52
N PHE A 248 -26.29 42.12 12.56
CA PHE A 248 -26.94 41.19 13.49
C PHE A 248 -28.14 40.50 12.84
N ILE A 249 -28.93 41.23 12.04
CA ILE A 249 -30.09 40.68 11.32
C ILE A 249 -29.65 39.61 10.30
N GLU A 250 -28.63 39.90 9.49
CA GLU A 250 -28.08 38.95 8.51
C GLU A 250 -27.47 37.72 9.18
N TRP A 251 -26.70 37.91 10.26
CA TRP A 251 -26.13 36.82 11.03
C TRP A 251 -27.22 35.94 11.66
N LYS A 252 -28.24 36.57 12.24
CA LYS A 252 -29.39 35.88 12.84
C LYS A 252 -30.13 35.06 11.79
N LYS A 253 -30.35 35.60 10.59
CA LYS A 253 -30.94 34.87 9.47
C LYS A 253 -30.09 33.65 9.07
N LYS A 254 -28.78 33.81 8.93
CA LYS A 254 -27.84 32.72 8.60
C LYS A 254 -27.78 31.60 9.65
N MET A 255 -28.02 31.93 10.93
CA MET A 255 -27.95 30.98 12.04
C MET A 255 -29.30 30.33 12.38
N LEU A 256 -30.42 30.98 12.03
CA LEU A 256 -31.78 30.54 12.38
C LEU A 256 -32.59 29.98 11.20
N ASP A 257 -32.24 30.30 9.96
CA ASP A 257 -32.72 29.55 8.79
C ASP A 257 -32.00 28.19 8.74
#